data_AF-Q9HRN0-F1
#
_entry.id   AF-Q9HRN0-F1
#
_cell.length_a   1.000
_cell.length_b   1.000
_cell.length_c   1.000
_cell.angle_alpha   90.00
_cell.angle_beta   90.00
_cell.angle_gamma   90.00
#
_symmetry.space_group_name_H-M   'P 1'
#
loop_
_entity.id
_entity.type
_entity.pdbx_description
1 polymer ?
#
loop_
_entity_poly.entity_id
_entity_poly.type
_entity_poly.pdbx_seq_one_letter_code
_entity_poly.pdbx_strand_id
1 'polypeptide(L)'
;MLVAAGAHKLIDPAGWTVYVTDWLAPLLVVSSTTFMLANGYLELGFAALLLADRCTAFAALVAAGSLAVTTVYLAVVWVDTGLFGDVVARDVGLTGLALAVLVGALRGE
;
A
#
# COMPACT_ATOMS: atom_id res chain seq x y z
N MET A 1 7.55 5.02 3.69
CA MET A 1 6.18 4.49 3.91
C MET A 1 6.19 2.96 4.03
N LEU A 2 6.76 2.23 3.07
CA LEU A 2 6.80 0.76 3.06
C LEU A 2 7.34 0.11 4.35
N VAL A 3 8.47 0.58 4.91
CA VAL A 3 9.02 0.01 6.16
C VAL A 3 8.02 0.10 7.31
N ALA A 4 7.49 1.30 7.56
CA ALA A 4 6.57 1.54 8.67
C ALA A 4 5.24 0.82 8.45
N ALA A 5 4.68 0.89 7.24
CA ALA A 5 3.41 0.22 6.92
C ALA A 5 3.55 -1.30 7.01
N GLY A 6 4.62 -1.87 6.45
CA GLY A 6 4.87 -3.31 6.45
C GLY A 6 5.09 -3.84 7.85
N ALA A 7 5.93 -3.16 8.66
CA ALA A 7 6.14 -3.53 10.06
C ALA A 7 4.84 -3.44 10.87
N HIS A 8 4.04 -2.39 10.68
CA HIS A 8 2.76 -2.25 11.38
C HIS A 8 1.78 -3.37 11.02
N LYS A 9 1.71 -3.79 9.75
CA LYS A 9 0.88 -4.93 9.33
C LYS A 9 1.29 -6.25 10.01
N LEU A 10 2.57 -6.43 10.31
CA LEU A 10 3.07 -7.64 10.97
C LEU A 10 2.87 -7.59 12.50
N ILE A 11 2.92 -6.41 13.10
CA ILE A 11 2.76 -6.21 14.55
C ILE A 11 1.27 -6.17 14.94
N ASP A 12 0.46 -5.41 14.20
CA ASP A 12 -0.97 -5.22 14.42
C ASP A 12 -1.74 -5.30 13.08
N PRO A 13 -2.00 -6.51 12.56
CA PRO A 13 -2.76 -6.67 11.32
C PRO A 13 -4.21 -6.17 11.46
N ALA A 14 -4.78 -6.15 12.68
CA ALA A 14 -6.16 -5.72 12.90
C ALA A 14 -6.34 -4.23 12.58
N GLY A 15 -5.32 -3.39 12.82
CA GLY A 15 -5.31 -1.99 12.38
C GLY A 15 -5.43 -1.77 10.87
N TRP A 16 -5.34 -2.83 10.06
CA TRP A 16 -5.49 -2.77 8.61
C TRP A 16 -6.67 -3.58 8.06
N THR A 17 -7.07 -4.66 8.72
CA THR A 17 -8.24 -5.45 8.28
C THR A 17 -9.54 -4.65 8.37
N VAL A 18 -9.60 -3.61 9.21
CA VAL A 18 -10.71 -2.66 9.29
C VAL A 18 -11.00 -1.95 7.96
N TYR A 19 -10.03 -1.88 7.05
CA TYR A 19 -10.22 -1.28 5.73
C TYR A 19 -10.84 -2.26 4.73
N VAL A 20 -10.97 -3.56 5.04
CA VAL A 20 -11.57 -4.54 4.13
C VAL A 20 -13.08 -4.50 4.29
N THR A 21 -13.78 -4.02 3.27
CA THR A 21 -15.25 -3.94 3.26
C THR A 21 -15.91 -5.29 3.04
N ASP A 22 -17.19 -5.40 3.41
CA ASP A 22 -17.97 -6.64 3.27
C ASP A 22 -18.11 -7.10 1.82
N TRP A 23 -18.06 -6.18 0.85
CA TRP A 23 -18.08 -6.51 -0.57
C TRP A 23 -16.71 -6.87 -1.13
N LEU A 24 -15.61 -6.40 -0.53
CA LEU A 24 -14.25 -6.80 -0.92
C LEU A 24 -13.87 -8.15 -0.30
N ALA A 25 -14.25 -8.39 0.96
CA ALA A 25 -13.93 -9.60 1.70
C ALA A 25 -14.14 -10.92 0.92
N PRO A 26 -15.29 -11.16 0.25
CA PRO A 26 -15.51 -12.39 -0.51
C PRO A 26 -14.67 -12.51 -1.78
N LEU A 27 -14.06 -11.43 -2.27
CA LEU A 27 -13.18 -11.43 -3.44
C LEU A 27 -11.73 -11.77 -3.08
N LEU A 28 -11.37 -11.75 -1.79
CA LEU A 28 -10.04 -12.14 -1.34
C LEU A 28 -9.89 -13.67 -1.38
N VAL A 29 -8.81 -14.14 -2.00
CA VAL A 29 -8.48 -15.59 -2.09
C VAL A 29 -8.10 -16.17 -0.72
N VAL A 30 -7.69 -15.32 0.22
CA VAL A 30 -7.28 -15.66 1.58
C VAL A 30 -8.00 -14.76 2.59
N SER A 31 -7.95 -15.10 3.88
CA SER A 31 -8.50 -14.24 4.93
C SER A 31 -7.86 -12.85 4.92
N SER A 32 -8.60 -11.82 5.35
CA SER A 32 -8.08 -10.44 5.46
C SER A 32 -6.79 -10.37 6.27
N THR A 33 -6.71 -11.09 7.38
CA THR A 33 -5.50 -11.14 8.21
C THR A 33 -4.32 -11.77 7.45
N THR A 34 -4.54 -12.90 6.78
CA THR A 34 -3.49 -13.53 5.95
C THR A 34 -3.01 -12.60 4.86
N PHE A 35 -3.94 -11.87 4.22
CA PHE A 35 -3.60 -10.87 3.21
C PHE A 35 -2.74 -9.74 3.79
N MET A 36 -3.11 -9.20 4.97
CA MET A 36 -2.33 -8.14 5.62
C MET A 36 -0.92 -8.59 6.00
N LEU A 37 -0.77 -9.81 6.53
CA LEU A 37 0.53 -10.37 6.87
C LEU A 37 1.40 -10.58 5.63
N ALA A 38 0.83 -11.18 4.57
CA ALA A 38 1.54 -11.36 3.30
C ALA A 38 2.01 -10.03 2.71
N ASN A 39 1.12 -9.03 2.70
CA ASN A 39 1.47 -7.69 2.24
C ASN A 39 2.54 -7.04 3.13
N GLY A 40 2.49 -7.26 4.46
CA GLY A 40 3.51 -6.79 5.39
C GLY A 40 4.92 -7.27 5.06
N TYR A 41 5.09 -8.57 4.79
CA TYR A 41 6.38 -9.13 4.36
C TYR A 41 6.83 -8.58 3.01
N LEU A 42 5.91 -8.46 2.04
CA LEU A 42 6.22 -7.92 0.72
C LEU A 42 6.65 -6.45 0.81
N GLU A 43 5.96 -5.62 1.58
CA GLU A 43 6.32 -4.21 1.78
C GLU A 43 7.70 -4.05 2.39
N LEU A 44 8.06 -4.88 3.39
CA LEU A 44 9.42 -4.90 3.94
C LEU A 44 10.45 -5.36 2.91
N GLY A 45 10.13 -6.35 2.07
CA GLY A 45 10.99 -6.81 0.98
C GLY A 45 11.26 -5.72 -0.06
N PHE A 46 10.22 -5.04 -0.55
CA PHE A 46 10.37 -3.92 -1.49
C PHE A 46 11.06 -2.72 -0.86
N ALA A 47 10.81 -2.45 0.44
CA ALA A 47 11.55 -1.42 1.16
C ALA A 47 13.05 -1.74 1.22
N ALA A 48 13.42 -2.99 1.51
CA ALA A 48 14.81 -3.41 1.55
C ALA A 48 15.48 -3.26 0.18
N LEU A 49 14.78 -3.60 -0.91
CA LEU A 49 15.26 -3.39 -2.28
C LEU A 49 15.53 -1.90 -2.56
N LEU A 50 14.59 -1.02 -2.23
CA LEU A 50 14.76 0.43 -2.41
C LEU A 50 15.89 1.01 -1.55
N LEU A 51 16.00 0.59 -0.28
CA LEU A 51 17.05 1.05 0.63
C LEU A 51 18.45 0.55 0.22
N ALA A 52 18.52 -0.63 -0.39
CA ALA A 52 19.75 -1.19 -0.92
C ALA A 52 20.09 -0.70 -2.34
N ASP A 53 19.26 0.19 -2.91
CA ASP A 53 19.33 0.64 -4.31
C ASP A 53 19.44 -0.51 -5.32
N ARG A 54 18.66 -1.57 -5.07
CA ARG A 54 18.58 -2.76 -5.92
C ARG A 54 17.18 -2.85 -6.53
N CYS A 55 17.14 -3.08 -7.85
CA CYS A 55 15.88 -3.21 -8.58
C CYS A 55 14.94 -2.00 -8.35
N THR A 56 15.51 -0.80 -8.19
CA THR A 56 14.81 0.41 -7.71
C THR A 56 13.57 0.73 -8.53
N ALA A 57 13.67 0.72 -9.87
CA ALA A 57 12.53 0.96 -10.75
C ALA A 57 11.40 -0.06 -10.56
N PHE A 58 11.73 -1.34 -10.38
CA PHE A 58 10.73 -2.40 -10.16
C PHE A 58 10.08 -2.27 -8.77
N ALA A 59 10.88 -2.10 -7.72
CA ALA A 59 10.35 -1.94 -6.37
C ALA A 59 9.50 -0.66 -6.23
N ALA A 60 9.93 0.44 -6.88
CA ALA A 60 9.16 1.67 -6.95
C ALA A 60 7.85 1.50 -7.73
N LEU A 61 7.87 0.73 -8.82
CA LEU A 61 6.67 0.43 -9.61
C LEU A 61 5.64 -0.32 -8.77
N VAL A 62 6.07 -1.36 -8.05
CA VAL A 62 5.17 -2.13 -7.18
C VAL A 62 4.62 -1.26 -6.06
N ALA A 63 5.47 -0.45 -5.42
CA ALA A 63 5.05 0.44 -4.34
C ALA A 63 4.04 1.50 -4.83
N ALA A 64 4.32 2.15 -5.95
CA ALA A 64 3.46 3.17 -6.54
C ALA A 64 2.14 2.57 -7.03
N GLY A 65 2.19 1.43 -7.73
CA GLY A 65 0.99 0.74 -8.21
C GLY A 65 0.10 0.24 -7.08
N SER A 66 0.67 -0.42 -6.08
CA SER A 66 -0.06 -0.91 -4.90
C SER A 66 -0.74 0.24 -4.16
N LEU A 67 -0.02 1.33 -3.91
CA LEU A 67 -0.56 2.47 -3.19
C LEU A 67 -1.60 3.24 -4.01
N ALA A 68 -1.44 3.35 -5.34
CA ALA A 68 -2.42 3.95 -6.22
C ALA A 68 -3.74 3.17 -6.19
N VAL A 69 -3.68 1.84 -6.31
CA VAL A 69 -4.87 0.97 -6.21
C VAL A 69 -5.52 1.09 -4.83
N THR A 70 -4.72 1.10 -3.76
CA THR A 70 -5.22 1.26 -2.38
C THR A 70 -5.92 2.61 -2.21
N THR A 71 -5.34 3.69 -2.74
CA THR A 71 -5.92 5.05 -2.66
C THR A 71 -7.24 5.13 -3.42
N VAL A 72 -7.32 4.55 -4.62
CA VAL A 72 -8.56 4.48 -5.41
C VAL A 72 -9.62 3.67 -4.66
N TYR A 73 -9.24 2.50 -4.11
CA TYR A 73 -10.14 1.68 -3.31
C TYR A 73 -10.70 2.46 -2.12
N LEU A 74 -9.84 3.11 -1.32
CA LEU A 74 -10.28 3.91 -0.17
C LEU A 74 -11.14 5.11 -0.59
N ALA A 75 -10.86 5.72 -1.75
CA ALA A 75 -11.71 6.78 -2.29
C ALA A 75 -13.11 6.26 -2.64
N VAL A 76 -13.23 5.06 -3.21
CA VAL A 76 -14.52 4.40 -3.45
C VAL A 76 -15.25 4.15 -2.13
N VAL A 77 -14.57 3.61 -1.12
CA VAL A 77 -15.15 3.39 0.21
C VAL A 77 -15.62 4.70 0.83
N TRP A 78 -14.84 5.76 0.71
CA TRP A 78 -15.20 7.07 1.24
C TRP A 78 -16.44 7.65 0.56
N VAL A 79 -16.55 7.53 -0.76
CA VAL A 79 -17.73 7.98 -1.51
C VAL A 79 -18.98 7.16 -1.15
N ASP A 80 -18.83 5.85 -0.97
CA ASP A 80 -19.94 4.93 -0.68
C ASP A 80 -20.45 5.04 0.77
N THR A 81 -19.53 5.22 1.74
CA THR A 81 -19.85 5.09 3.18
C THR A 81 -19.57 6.34 4.02
N GLY A 82 -18.82 7.31 3.49
CA GLY A 82 -18.34 8.47 4.25
C GLY A 82 -17.16 8.20 5.19
N LEU A 83 -16.65 6.97 5.27
CA LEU A 83 -15.54 6.59 6.15
C LEU A 83 -14.15 6.87 5.55
N PHE A 84 -13.13 6.96 6.42
CA PHE A 84 -11.70 7.00 6.06
C PHE A 84 -11.22 8.18 5.17
N GLY A 85 -11.96 9.28 5.10
CA GLY A 85 -11.57 10.44 4.29
C GLY A 85 -10.22 11.06 4.68
N ASP A 86 -9.85 11.00 5.97
CA ASP A 86 -8.54 11.37 6.48
C ASP A 86 -7.42 10.47 5.94
N VAL A 87 -7.68 9.17 5.85
CA VAL A 87 -6.76 8.17 5.28
C VAL A 87 -6.59 8.42 3.78
N VAL A 88 -7.67 8.72 3.05
CA VAL A 88 -7.61 9.07 1.62
C VAL A 88 -6.74 10.31 1.40
N ALA A 89 -6.94 11.37 2.19
CA ALA A 89 -6.15 12.60 2.05
C ALA A 89 -4.65 12.35 2.23
N ARG A 90 -4.27 11.51 3.22
CA ARG A 90 -2.89 11.07 3.42
C ARG A 90 -2.37 10.27 2.22
N ASP A 91 -3.13 9.28 1.77
CA ASP A 91 -2.68 8.30 0.78
C ASP A 91 -2.56 8.90 -0.62
N VAL A 92 -3.33 9.94 -0.95
CA VAL A 92 -3.11 10.74 -2.17
C VAL A 92 -1.71 11.35 -2.19
N GLY A 93 -1.28 11.96 -1.06
CA GLY A 93 0.06 12.54 -0.94
C GLY A 93 1.16 11.48 -1.04
N LEU A 94 0.99 10.34 -0.36
CA LEU A 94 1.93 9.23 -0.41
C LEU A 94 1.99 8.59 -1.81
N THR A 95 0.87 8.52 -2.53
CA THR A 95 0.81 8.04 -3.91
C THR A 95 1.59 8.95 -4.84
N GLY A 96 1.40 10.27 -4.71
CA GLY A 96 2.19 11.25 -5.46
C GLY A 96 3.69 11.09 -5.23
N LEU A 97 4.11 10.90 -3.97
CA LEU A 97 5.52 10.66 -3.64
C LEU A 97 6.03 9.34 -4.26
N ALA A 98 5.27 8.25 -4.16
CA ALA A 98 5.67 6.96 -4.72
C ALA A 98 5.80 7.02 -6.26
N LEU A 99 4.89 7.72 -6.94
CA LEU A 99 4.97 7.98 -8.38
C LEU A 99 6.18 8.83 -8.74
N ALA A 100 6.52 9.83 -7.94
CA ALA A 100 7.71 10.65 -8.17
C ALA A 100 8.99 9.81 -8.07
N VAL A 101 9.10 8.94 -7.07
CA VAL A 101 10.23 7.99 -6.93
C VAL A 101 10.31 7.05 -8.13
N LEU A 102 9.17 6.52 -8.60
CA LEU A 102 9.14 5.69 -9.80
C LEU A 102 9.63 6.47 -11.04
N VAL A 103 9.15 7.69 -11.25
CA VAL A 103 9.57 8.51 -12.39
C VAL A 103 11.07 8.80 -12.35
N GLY A 104 11.61 9.16 -11.18
CA GLY A 104 13.06 9.35 -11.00
C GLY A 104 13.85 8.07 -11.31
N ALA A 105 13.41 6.93 -10.77
CA ALA A 105 14.05 5.64 -11.02
C ALA A 105 14.02 5.22 -12.50
N LEU A 106 12.94 5.54 -13.23
CA LEU A 106 12.83 5.26 -14.67
C LEU A 106 13.69 6.21 -15.52
N ARG A 107 13.99 7.41 -15.01
CA ARG A 107 14.91 8.36 -15.66
C ARG A 107 16.38 8.06 -15.37
N GLY A 108 16.67 7.21 -14.39
CA GLY A 108 18.03 6.91 -13.94
C GLY A 108 18.62 8.03 -13.08
N GLU A 109 17.78 8.82 -12.41
CA GLU A 109 18.14 9.86 -11.44
C GLU A 109 18.42 9.27 -10.04
#